data_AF-A0A0L6UAK0-F1
#
_entry.id   AF-A0A0L6UAK0-F1
#
_cell.length_a   1.000
_cell.length_b   1.000
_cell.length_c   1.000
_cell.angle_alpha   90.00
_cell.angle_beta   90.00
_cell.angle_gamma   90.00
#
_symmetry.space_group_name_H-M   'P 1'
#
loop_
_entity.id
_entity.type
_entity.pdbx_description
1 polymer ?
#
loop_
_entity_poly.entity_id
_entity_poly.type
_entity_poly.pdbx_seq_one_letter_code
_entity_poly.pdbx_strand_id
1 'polypeptide(L)'
;MEKSSGVIISMGGQTPNNIALLLHRQNVKIFGTSPEMIDNAENRYKFSRMLDKIGVDQPRWKELMTIEEANLFCETVGYPVLVRPSYALSGAAMNAAYSADDLSAYLAQAAQVLREYPVVVTKYIEGAKEIEMDAVACHGKLVMHYVCEHVENAGVHSGDATLILPPQDLDPETVQKIKIATEKIGNALNITGPFNIHFIAKNNDIKVIECNVWASRSFPFVSKVTGIDAVTMATDVIMGFPVQPYPTSTMPKDYVGIKAPQFSFSCLAGPIWYWVLRCLRREKSHALAKIIASNSDSLEQMTATAVKAGFLTLVVSGNGTGGRIDDSKTLALVKSSISTRAHCNYVFVVAATPYNINSLDGQEIGLTSALMTIRA
;
A
#
# COMPACT_ATOMS: atom_id res chain seq x y z
N MET A 1 -35.16 12.52 -11.48
CA MET A 1 -33.98 11.64 -11.70
C MET A 1 -33.05 12.30 -12.69
N GLU A 2 -31.74 12.17 -12.50
CA GLU A 2 -30.71 12.88 -13.29
C GLU A 2 -30.65 12.53 -14.79
N LYS A 3 -31.04 11.31 -15.21
CA LYS A 3 -30.90 10.82 -16.61
C LYS A 3 -29.46 10.87 -17.17
N SER A 4 -28.47 10.51 -16.35
CA SER A 4 -27.05 10.52 -16.71
C SER A 4 -26.74 9.54 -17.86
N SER A 5 -25.75 9.88 -18.71
CA SER A 5 -25.38 9.06 -19.88
C SER A 5 -24.66 7.75 -19.52
N GLY A 6 -24.16 7.63 -18.29
CA GLY A 6 -23.50 6.45 -17.75
C GLY A 6 -22.80 6.79 -16.43
N VAL A 7 -22.11 5.81 -15.85
CA VAL A 7 -21.49 5.90 -14.53
C VAL A 7 -20.04 5.40 -14.59
N ILE A 8 -19.13 6.09 -13.89
CA ILE A 8 -17.77 5.64 -13.63
C ILE A 8 -17.74 5.06 -12.21
N ILE A 9 -17.34 3.80 -12.08
CA ILE A 9 -17.29 3.09 -10.79
C ILE A 9 -15.86 2.86 -10.28
N SER A 10 -14.87 2.97 -11.15
CA SER A 10 -13.47 2.60 -10.91
C SER A 10 -12.67 3.62 -10.08
N MET A 11 -13.31 4.65 -9.52
CA MET A 11 -12.63 5.74 -8.79
C MET A 11 -12.98 5.80 -7.30
N GLY A 12 -13.98 5.04 -6.84
CA GLY A 12 -14.45 5.08 -5.45
C GLY A 12 -14.07 3.85 -4.61
N GLY A 13 -13.12 3.05 -5.08
CA GLY A 13 -12.68 1.82 -4.40
C GLY A 13 -13.70 0.69 -4.45
N GLN A 14 -13.70 -0.16 -3.42
CA GLN A 14 -14.48 -1.40 -3.38
C GLN A 14 -16.00 -1.20 -3.48
N THR A 15 -16.56 -0.21 -2.77
CA THR A 15 -18.01 -0.01 -2.66
C THR A 15 -18.72 0.13 -4.01
N PRO A 16 -18.31 1.05 -4.92
CA PRO A 16 -18.93 1.16 -6.24
C PRO A 16 -18.65 -0.05 -7.16
N ASN A 17 -17.52 -0.74 -6.99
CA ASN A 17 -17.22 -1.93 -7.80
C ASN A 17 -18.11 -3.12 -7.45
N ASN A 18 -18.42 -3.30 -6.16
CA ASN A 18 -19.27 -4.40 -5.70
C ASN A 18 -20.68 -4.36 -6.33
N ILE A 19 -21.13 -3.18 -6.76
CA ILE A 19 -22.44 -3.00 -7.41
C ILE A 19 -22.34 -2.95 -8.94
N ALA A 20 -21.15 -3.12 -9.53
CA ALA A 20 -20.93 -3.04 -10.99
C ALA A 20 -21.83 -4.00 -11.77
N LEU A 21 -21.83 -5.29 -11.40
CA LEU A 21 -22.65 -6.31 -12.05
C LEU A 21 -24.14 -6.08 -11.84
N LEU A 22 -24.55 -5.58 -10.67
CA LEU A 22 -25.94 -5.26 -10.38
C LEU A 22 -26.44 -4.14 -11.29
N LEU A 23 -25.68 -3.05 -11.38
CA LEU A 23 -25.98 -1.91 -12.24
C LEU A 23 -25.99 -2.33 -13.72
N HIS A 24 -25.03 -3.16 -14.14
CA HIS A 24 -24.99 -3.69 -15.50
C HIS A 24 -26.26 -4.48 -15.87
N ARG A 25 -26.71 -5.36 -14.97
CA ARG A 25 -27.96 -6.13 -15.15
C ARG A 25 -29.21 -5.26 -15.18
N GLN A 26 -29.15 -4.06 -14.61
CA GLN A 26 -30.20 -3.05 -14.68
C GLN A 26 -30.08 -2.13 -15.92
N ASN A 27 -29.22 -2.48 -16.89
CA ASN A 27 -28.95 -1.70 -18.10
C ASN A 27 -28.36 -0.31 -17.85
N VAL A 28 -27.68 -0.10 -16.71
CA VAL A 28 -26.90 1.12 -16.48
C VAL A 28 -25.62 1.01 -17.29
N LYS A 29 -25.35 2.04 -18.13
CA LYS A 29 -24.10 2.12 -18.89
C LYS A 29 -22.94 2.42 -17.94
N ILE A 30 -22.00 1.49 -17.83
CA ILE A 30 -20.77 1.66 -17.06
C ILE A 30 -19.64 1.99 -18.03
N PHE A 31 -18.90 3.06 -17.76
CA PHE A 31 -17.75 3.47 -18.56
C PHE A 31 -16.46 2.80 -18.06
N GLY A 32 -15.53 2.56 -18.98
CA GLY A 32 -14.24 1.94 -18.70
C GLY A 32 -14.27 0.41 -18.84
N THR A 33 -13.53 -0.29 -17.99
CA THR A 33 -13.47 -1.75 -17.97
C THR A 33 -14.84 -2.36 -17.68
N SER A 34 -15.19 -3.45 -18.38
CA SER A 34 -16.53 -4.01 -18.23
C SER A 34 -16.74 -4.67 -16.86
N PRO A 35 -17.98 -4.64 -16.31
CA PRO A 35 -18.34 -5.31 -15.07
C PRO A 35 -17.99 -6.80 -15.04
N GLU A 36 -18.07 -7.49 -16.18
CA GLU A 36 -17.65 -8.90 -16.29
C GLU A 36 -16.14 -9.06 -16.10
N MET A 37 -15.34 -8.14 -16.64
CA MET A 37 -13.88 -8.18 -16.51
C MET A 37 -13.43 -7.80 -15.10
N ILE A 38 -14.15 -6.89 -14.45
CA ILE A 38 -13.99 -6.59 -13.03
C ILE A 38 -14.23 -7.86 -12.20
N ASP A 39 -15.34 -8.56 -12.41
CA ASP A 39 -15.67 -9.81 -11.72
C ASP A 39 -14.66 -10.94 -12.04
N ASN A 40 -14.13 -10.99 -13.26
CA ASN A 40 -13.06 -11.94 -13.60
C ASN A 40 -11.76 -11.70 -12.82
N ALA A 41 -11.46 -10.44 -12.45
CA ALA A 41 -10.29 -10.10 -11.65
C ALA A 41 -10.51 -10.32 -10.15
N GLU A 42 -11.69 -9.97 -9.63
CA GLU A 42 -12.02 -10.13 -8.20
C GLU A 42 -12.29 -11.59 -7.83
N ASN A 43 -12.85 -12.38 -8.73
CA ASN A 43 -13.10 -13.79 -8.47
C ASN A 43 -11.81 -14.61 -8.59
N ARG A 44 -11.31 -15.07 -7.45
CA ARG A 44 -10.05 -15.82 -7.33
C ARG A 44 -9.94 -17.01 -8.28
N TYR A 45 -11.02 -17.76 -8.52
CA TYR A 45 -11.00 -18.89 -9.45
C TYR A 45 -10.85 -18.44 -10.90
N LYS A 46 -11.61 -17.42 -11.31
CA LYS A 46 -11.56 -16.89 -12.67
C LYS A 46 -10.20 -16.25 -12.93
N PHE A 47 -9.72 -15.45 -11.97
CA PHE A 47 -8.42 -14.79 -12.05
C PHE A 47 -7.28 -15.80 -12.12
N SER A 48 -7.26 -16.80 -11.22
CA SER A 48 -6.24 -17.86 -11.23
C SER A 48 -6.18 -18.63 -12.55
N ARG A 49 -7.33 -19.06 -13.08
CA ARG A 49 -7.37 -19.76 -14.39
C ARG A 49 -6.90 -18.87 -15.53
N MET A 50 -7.20 -17.57 -15.46
CA MET A 50 -6.72 -16.60 -16.45
C MET A 50 -5.20 -16.47 -16.37
N LEU A 51 -4.62 -16.32 -15.17
CA LEU A 51 -3.16 -16.25 -14.96
C LEU A 51 -2.44 -17.48 -15.53
N ASP A 52 -2.97 -18.69 -15.25
CA ASP A 52 -2.43 -19.94 -15.79
C ASP A 52 -2.45 -19.94 -17.33
N LYS A 53 -3.55 -19.47 -17.94
CA LYS A 53 -3.70 -19.40 -19.40
C LYS A 53 -2.72 -18.44 -20.06
N ILE A 54 -2.41 -17.31 -19.42
CA ILE A 54 -1.50 -16.29 -19.95
C ILE A 54 -0.03 -16.51 -19.53
N GLY A 55 0.24 -17.57 -18.77
CA GLY A 55 1.58 -17.90 -18.27
C GLY A 55 2.12 -16.82 -17.35
N VAL A 56 1.31 -16.38 -16.38
CA VAL A 56 1.72 -15.51 -15.28
C VAL A 56 1.60 -16.30 -13.98
N ASP A 57 2.67 -16.33 -13.21
CA ASP A 57 2.78 -17.17 -12.02
C ASP A 57 2.06 -16.54 -10.80
N GLN A 58 1.60 -17.40 -9.89
CA GLN A 58 0.86 -17.04 -8.68
C GLN A 58 1.22 -18.03 -7.56
N PRO A 59 1.12 -17.65 -6.27
CA PRO A 59 1.32 -18.60 -5.18
C PRO A 59 0.35 -19.79 -5.29
N ARG A 60 0.83 -21.00 -4.98
CA ARG A 60 -0.02 -22.18 -4.92
C ARG A 60 -1.14 -21.93 -3.91
N TRP A 61 -2.37 -22.18 -4.30
CA TRP A 61 -3.53 -21.98 -3.44
C TRP A 61 -4.62 -23.02 -3.71
N LYS A 62 -5.47 -23.24 -2.71
CA LYS A 62 -6.65 -24.09 -2.83
C LYS A 62 -7.76 -23.61 -1.89
N GLU A 63 -8.99 -23.66 -2.37
CA GLU A 63 -10.17 -23.56 -1.50
C GLU A 63 -10.51 -24.94 -0.97
N LEU A 64 -10.74 -25.04 0.33
CA LEU A 64 -10.78 -26.28 1.07
C LEU A 64 -12.01 -26.27 1.99
N MET A 65 -12.69 -27.41 2.07
CA MET A 65 -13.90 -27.56 2.89
C MET A 65 -13.64 -28.39 4.16
N THR A 66 -12.55 -29.17 4.16
CA THR A 66 -12.23 -30.11 5.25
C THR A 66 -10.79 -29.93 5.73
N ILE A 67 -10.56 -30.31 6.99
CA ILE A 67 -9.23 -30.24 7.62
C ILE A 67 -8.27 -31.22 6.92
N GLU A 68 -8.78 -32.38 6.54
CA GLU A 68 -8.03 -33.43 5.85
C GLU A 68 -7.50 -32.95 4.50
N GLU A 69 -8.34 -32.27 3.69
CA GLU A 69 -7.90 -31.68 2.44
C GLU A 69 -6.86 -30.57 2.66
N ALA A 70 -7.00 -29.79 3.73
CA ALA A 70 -6.06 -28.73 4.08
C ALA A 70 -4.68 -29.29 4.47
N ASN A 71 -4.65 -30.35 5.26
CA ASN A 71 -3.42 -31.05 5.62
C ASN A 71 -2.73 -31.62 4.38
N LEU A 72 -3.46 -32.33 3.51
CA LEU A 72 -2.90 -32.89 2.27
C LEU A 72 -2.33 -31.80 1.34
N PHE A 73 -3.01 -30.66 1.25
CA PHE A 73 -2.50 -29.51 0.49
C PHE A 73 -1.20 -29.00 1.10
N CYS A 74 -1.13 -28.85 2.43
CA CYS A 74 0.06 -28.36 3.13
C CYS A 74 1.23 -29.34 3.08
N GLU A 75 0.99 -30.66 3.09
CA GLU A 75 2.01 -31.67 2.83
C GLU A 75 2.62 -31.53 1.43
N THR A 76 1.81 -31.13 0.45
CA THR A 76 2.25 -30.94 -0.94
C THR A 76 3.02 -29.63 -1.14
N VAL A 77 2.54 -28.51 -0.57
CA VAL A 77 3.14 -27.17 -0.80
C VAL A 77 4.17 -26.77 0.25
N GLY A 78 4.18 -27.45 1.40
CA GLY A 78 5.02 -27.15 2.56
C GLY A 78 4.60 -25.90 3.33
N TYR A 79 4.96 -25.84 4.61
CA TYR A 79 4.81 -24.65 5.45
C TYR A 79 5.89 -23.58 5.18
N PRO A 80 5.66 -22.30 5.52
CA PRO A 80 4.40 -21.76 6.03
C PRO A 80 3.32 -21.55 4.94
N VAL A 81 2.08 -21.42 5.39
CA VAL A 81 0.89 -21.13 4.57
C VAL A 81 0.05 -20.01 5.17
N LEU A 82 -0.59 -19.21 4.31
CA LEU A 82 -1.61 -18.23 4.70
C LEU A 82 -2.98 -18.88 4.67
N VAL A 83 -3.71 -18.75 5.78
CA VAL A 83 -5.08 -19.24 5.94
C VAL A 83 -6.02 -18.04 5.94
N ARG A 84 -6.93 -17.99 4.97
CA ARG A 84 -7.95 -16.93 4.83
C ARG A 84 -9.35 -17.57 4.89
N PRO A 85 -10.13 -17.26 5.94
CA PRO A 85 -11.55 -17.61 5.95
C PRO A 85 -12.30 -16.85 4.85
N SER A 86 -13.20 -17.50 4.12
CA SER A 86 -13.93 -16.88 3.00
C SER A 86 -14.81 -15.68 3.42
N TYR A 87 -15.21 -15.58 4.69
CA TYR A 87 -15.98 -14.44 5.21
C TYR A 87 -15.12 -13.19 5.51
N ALA A 88 -13.79 -13.29 5.53
CA ALA A 88 -12.90 -12.18 5.83
C ALA A 88 -12.64 -11.33 4.57
N LEU A 89 -13.36 -10.22 4.45
CA LEU A 89 -13.31 -9.30 3.31
C LEU A 89 -12.05 -8.43 3.26
N SER A 90 -11.34 -8.22 4.37
CA SER A 90 -10.30 -7.17 4.48
C SER A 90 -8.98 -7.62 5.14
N GLY A 91 -8.65 -8.91 5.09
CA GLY A 91 -7.40 -9.43 5.69
C GLY A 91 -7.39 -9.50 7.23
N ALA A 92 -8.44 -9.00 7.90
CA ALA A 92 -8.58 -8.94 9.37
C ALA A 92 -8.59 -10.31 10.09
N ALA A 93 -8.58 -11.42 9.35
CA ALA A 93 -8.47 -12.78 9.91
C ALA A 93 -7.50 -13.65 9.07
N MET A 94 -6.48 -13.03 8.48
CA MET A 94 -5.44 -13.77 7.75
C MET A 94 -4.36 -14.22 8.72
N ASN A 95 -4.19 -15.54 8.85
CA ASN A 95 -3.20 -16.13 9.75
C ASN A 95 -2.13 -16.87 8.96
N ALA A 96 -0.88 -16.77 9.41
CA ALA A 96 0.22 -17.58 8.89
C ALA A 96 0.40 -18.81 9.79
N ALA A 97 0.19 -20.00 9.22
CA ALA A 97 0.47 -21.27 9.88
C ALA A 97 1.87 -21.74 9.49
N TYR A 98 2.72 -22.06 10.47
CA TYR A 98 4.10 -22.53 10.27
C TYR A 98 4.23 -24.04 10.49
N SER A 99 3.19 -24.68 11.04
CA SER A 99 3.11 -26.11 11.31
C SER A 99 1.70 -26.66 11.12
N ALA A 100 1.58 -27.99 11.13
CA ALA A 100 0.29 -28.69 11.11
C ALA A 100 -0.55 -28.41 12.38
N ASP A 101 0.11 -28.22 13.52
CA ASP A 101 -0.56 -27.86 14.77
C ASP A 101 -1.14 -26.44 14.70
N ASP A 102 -0.39 -25.48 14.15
CA ASP A 102 -0.90 -24.12 13.90
C ASP A 102 -2.12 -24.15 12.98
N LEU A 103 -2.02 -24.88 11.87
CA LEU A 103 -3.10 -25.03 10.90
C LEU A 103 -4.36 -25.62 11.56
N SER A 104 -4.19 -26.69 12.35
CA SER A 104 -5.29 -27.33 13.07
C SER A 104 -5.94 -26.38 14.08
N ALA A 105 -5.14 -25.61 14.82
CA ALA A 105 -5.63 -24.61 15.76
C ALA A 105 -6.43 -23.50 15.04
N TYR A 106 -5.93 -22.98 13.93
CA TYR A 106 -6.62 -21.96 13.15
C TYR A 106 -7.92 -22.48 12.51
N LEU A 107 -7.90 -23.68 11.95
CA LEU A 107 -9.09 -24.30 11.37
C LEU A 107 -10.14 -24.62 12.43
N ALA A 108 -9.73 -25.07 13.63
CA ALA A 108 -10.64 -25.29 14.75
C ALA A 108 -11.31 -23.99 15.21
N GLN A 109 -10.56 -22.89 15.28
CA GLN A 109 -11.11 -21.57 15.59
C GLN A 109 -12.06 -21.08 14.49
N ALA A 110 -11.70 -21.23 13.22
CA ALA A 110 -12.55 -20.82 12.09
C ALA A 110 -13.86 -21.64 12.03
N ALA A 111 -13.79 -22.95 12.28
CA ALA A 111 -14.95 -23.84 12.29
C ALA A 111 -15.95 -23.56 13.43
N GLN A 112 -15.48 -22.98 14.54
CA GLN A 112 -16.36 -22.50 15.62
C GLN A 112 -17.16 -21.25 15.21
N VAL A 113 -16.62 -20.44 14.29
CA VAL A 113 -17.21 -19.17 13.89
C VAL A 113 -18.32 -19.35 12.85
N LEU A 114 -18.27 -20.35 11.95
CA LEU A 114 -19.41 -20.89 11.16
C LEU A 114 -18.96 -22.13 10.36
N ARG A 115 -19.75 -23.23 10.36
CA ARG A 115 -19.41 -24.53 9.76
C ARG A 115 -19.51 -24.62 8.22
N GLU A 116 -20.13 -23.65 7.56
CA GLU A 116 -20.54 -23.76 6.15
C GLU A 116 -19.65 -23.02 5.15
N TYR A 117 -18.60 -22.33 5.63
CA TYR A 117 -17.79 -21.46 4.78
C TYR A 117 -16.44 -22.10 4.41
N PRO A 118 -16.08 -22.15 3.12
CA PRO A 118 -14.77 -22.63 2.69
C PRO A 118 -13.63 -21.81 3.28
N VAL A 119 -12.47 -22.45 3.45
CA VAL A 119 -11.22 -21.79 3.82
C VAL A 119 -10.28 -21.79 2.63
N VAL A 120 -9.67 -20.65 2.34
CA VAL A 120 -8.67 -20.55 1.27
C VAL A 120 -7.28 -20.58 1.88
N VAL A 121 -6.50 -21.59 1.49
CA VAL A 121 -5.11 -21.75 1.94
C VAL A 121 -4.18 -21.44 0.78
N THR A 122 -3.15 -20.63 1.05
CA THR A 122 -2.18 -20.15 0.05
C THR A 122 -0.77 -20.35 0.55
N LYS A 123 0.17 -20.73 -0.31
CA LYS A 123 1.58 -20.83 0.06
C LYS A 123 2.11 -19.47 0.49
N TYR A 124 2.62 -19.36 1.72
CA TYR A 124 3.30 -18.16 2.19
C TYR A 124 4.78 -18.19 1.75
N ILE A 125 5.27 -17.08 1.21
CA ILE A 125 6.63 -16.95 0.70
C ILE A 125 7.38 -15.98 1.61
N GLU A 126 8.08 -16.53 2.59
CA GLU A 126 8.80 -15.73 3.59
C GLU A 126 9.94 -14.91 2.99
N GLY A 127 10.18 -13.73 3.56
CA GLY A 127 11.28 -12.85 3.17
C GLY A 127 11.20 -12.38 1.72
N ALA A 128 10.02 -12.46 1.11
CA ALA A 128 9.80 -11.94 -0.23
C ALA A 128 9.34 -10.48 -0.15
N LYS A 129 9.75 -9.70 -1.14
CA LYS A 129 9.34 -8.30 -1.25
C LYS A 129 7.95 -8.21 -1.83
N GLU A 130 7.14 -7.31 -1.30
CA GLU A 130 5.87 -6.95 -1.91
C GLU A 130 6.05 -5.72 -2.79
N ILE A 131 5.38 -5.73 -3.94
CA ILE A 131 5.51 -4.71 -4.97
C ILE A 131 4.11 -4.31 -5.41
N GLU A 132 3.86 -3.02 -5.43
CA GLU A 132 2.61 -2.43 -5.88
C GLU A 132 2.82 -1.84 -7.28
N MET A 133 2.03 -2.28 -8.25
CA MET A 133 2.07 -1.79 -9.63
C MET A 133 0.78 -1.04 -9.95
N ASP A 134 0.87 0.28 -10.03
CA ASP A 134 -0.23 1.12 -10.51
C ASP A 134 -0.13 1.29 -12.02
N ALA A 135 -1.25 1.17 -12.73
CA ALA A 135 -1.27 1.27 -14.17
C ALA A 135 -2.58 1.85 -14.71
N VAL A 136 -2.48 2.42 -15.91
CA VAL A 136 -3.64 2.80 -16.73
C VAL A 136 -3.51 2.09 -18.07
N ALA A 137 -4.58 1.48 -18.53
CA ALA A 137 -4.64 0.82 -19.83
C ALA A 137 -5.81 1.30 -20.67
N CYS A 138 -5.66 1.27 -21.99
CA CYS A 138 -6.69 1.55 -22.97
C CYS A 138 -6.84 0.32 -23.87
N HIS A 139 -8.02 -0.32 -23.88
CA HIS A 139 -8.28 -1.56 -24.62
C HIS A 139 -7.21 -2.65 -24.37
N GLY A 140 -6.82 -2.80 -23.10
CA GLY A 140 -5.84 -3.76 -22.64
C GLY A 140 -4.38 -3.42 -22.99
N LYS A 141 -4.10 -2.26 -23.56
CA LYS A 141 -2.73 -1.77 -23.78
C LYS A 141 -2.35 -0.75 -22.72
N LEU A 142 -1.19 -0.93 -22.08
CA LEU A 142 -0.68 0.03 -21.09
C LEU A 142 -0.43 1.39 -21.72
N VAL A 143 -0.95 2.44 -21.07
CA VAL A 143 -0.65 3.84 -21.41
C VAL A 143 0.26 4.49 -20.36
N MET A 144 0.28 3.97 -19.13
CA MET A 144 1.15 4.41 -18.05
C MET A 144 1.26 3.30 -17.01
N HIS A 145 2.41 3.20 -16.33
CA HIS A 145 2.59 2.37 -15.15
C HIS A 145 3.65 2.92 -14.20
N TYR A 146 3.55 2.54 -12.93
CA TYR A 146 4.54 2.81 -11.90
C TYR A 146 4.70 1.61 -10.98
N VAL A 147 5.95 1.23 -10.75
CA VAL A 147 6.32 0.16 -9.83
C VAL A 147 6.75 0.80 -8.52
N CYS A 148 6.05 0.49 -7.44
CA CYS A 148 6.36 0.92 -6.09
C CYS A 148 6.86 -0.28 -5.27
N GLU A 149 7.96 -0.10 -4.56
CA GLU A 149 8.52 -1.12 -3.67
C GLU A 149 8.03 -0.91 -2.24
N HIS A 150 7.63 -1.98 -1.55
CA HIS A 150 7.38 -1.92 -0.12
C HIS A 150 8.71 -2.03 0.66
N VAL A 151 8.84 -1.27 1.75
CA VAL A 151 9.95 -1.44 2.70
C VAL A 151 9.79 -2.74 3.48
N GLU A 152 8.57 -3.05 3.87
CA GLU A 152 8.21 -4.26 4.60
C GLU A 152 8.07 -5.45 3.63
N ASN A 153 8.43 -6.64 4.12
CA ASN A 153 8.23 -7.88 3.36
C ASN A 153 6.74 -8.22 3.24
N ALA A 154 6.42 -9.04 2.23
CA ALA A 154 5.09 -9.59 2.02
C ALA A 154 4.56 -10.24 3.31
N GLY A 155 3.36 -9.83 3.71
CA GLY A 155 2.73 -10.22 4.98
C GLY A 155 2.31 -9.01 5.82
N VAL A 156 2.91 -7.84 5.61
CA VAL A 156 2.36 -6.57 6.07
C VAL A 156 1.38 -6.07 5.01
N HIS A 157 0.15 -5.73 5.42
CA HIS A 157 -0.88 -5.27 4.48
C HIS A 157 -0.44 -3.98 3.77
N SER A 158 -0.65 -3.87 2.45
CA SER A 158 -0.17 -2.74 1.63
C SER A 158 -0.60 -1.36 2.14
N GLY A 159 -1.80 -1.28 2.74
CA GLY A 159 -2.30 -0.05 3.36
C GLY A 159 -1.41 0.46 4.51
N ASP A 160 -0.78 -0.46 5.21
CA ASP A 160 0.09 -0.27 6.38
C ASP A 160 1.57 -0.33 5.99
N ALA A 161 1.89 -0.57 4.72
CA ALA A 161 3.25 -0.61 4.22
C ALA A 161 3.77 0.80 3.88
N THR A 162 5.08 0.94 3.96
CA THR A 162 5.83 2.10 3.48
C THR A 162 6.20 1.86 2.01
N LEU A 163 5.80 2.77 1.12
CA LEU A 163 6.04 2.64 -0.32
C LEU A 163 7.21 3.52 -0.76
N ILE A 164 8.01 3.01 -1.70
CA ILE A 164 9.11 3.72 -2.33
C ILE A 164 8.92 3.76 -3.85
N LEU A 165 9.06 4.96 -4.44
CA LEU A 165 9.01 5.19 -5.89
C LEU A 165 10.16 6.11 -6.33
N PRO A 166 11.00 5.74 -7.31
CA PRO A 166 11.10 4.43 -7.96
C PRO A 166 11.67 3.36 -7.01
N PRO A 167 11.55 2.06 -7.33
CA PRO A 167 12.13 0.98 -6.53
C PRO A 167 13.63 1.17 -6.34
N GLN A 168 14.15 0.82 -5.17
CA GLN A 168 15.56 1.02 -4.81
C GLN A 168 16.34 -0.28 -4.71
N ASP A 169 15.67 -1.39 -4.41
CA ASP A 169 16.31 -2.68 -4.15
C ASP A 169 15.58 -3.80 -4.92
N LEU A 170 15.20 -3.48 -6.16
CA LEU A 170 14.73 -4.42 -7.18
C LEU A 170 15.66 -4.42 -8.39
N ASP A 171 16.04 -5.60 -8.84
CA ASP A 171 16.81 -5.76 -10.08
C ASP A 171 16.00 -5.26 -11.30
N PRO A 172 16.64 -4.61 -12.28
CA PRO A 172 15.97 -4.16 -13.50
C PRO A 172 15.25 -5.28 -14.27
N GLU A 173 15.78 -6.50 -14.22
CA GLU A 173 15.14 -7.69 -14.81
C GLU A 173 13.80 -8.00 -14.13
N THR A 174 13.75 -7.91 -12.81
CA THR A 174 12.54 -8.13 -12.01
C THR A 174 11.49 -7.07 -12.32
N VAL A 175 11.89 -5.81 -12.42
CA VAL A 175 11.00 -4.71 -12.86
C VAL A 175 10.44 -4.98 -14.26
N GLN A 176 11.27 -5.47 -15.18
CA GLN A 176 10.83 -5.81 -16.53
C GLN A 176 9.85 -7.00 -16.54
N LYS A 177 10.07 -8.04 -15.72
CA LYS A 177 9.12 -9.16 -15.56
C LYS A 177 7.76 -8.67 -15.06
N ILE A 178 7.75 -7.75 -14.09
CA ILE A 178 6.53 -7.15 -13.54
C ILE A 178 5.77 -6.41 -14.62
N LYS A 179 6.46 -5.56 -15.40
CA LYS A 179 5.86 -4.85 -16.53
C LYS A 179 5.22 -5.82 -17.53
N ILE A 180 5.94 -6.88 -17.93
CA ILE A 180 5.42 -7.87 -18.88
C ILE A 180 4.19 -8.58 -18.32
N ALA A 181 4.21 -8.98 -17.05
CA ALA A 181 3.06 -9.61 -16.40
C ALA A 181 1.85 -8.66 -16.36
N THR A 182 2.07 -7.38 -16.05
CA THR A 182 1.02 -6.34 -16.05
C THR A 182 0.44 -6.10 -17.44
N GLU A 183 1.27 -6.07 -18.50
CA GLU A 183 0.80 -5.98 -19.88
C GLU A 183 -0.09 -7.17 -20.26
N LYS A 184 0.33 -8.40 -19.91
CA LYS A 184 -0.45 -9.62 -20.15
C LYS A 184 -1.80 -9.59 -19.41
N ILE A 185 -1.81 -9.20 -18.14
CA ILE A 185 -3.04 -9.13 -17.32
C ILE A 185 -3.97 -8.04 -17.85
N GLY A 186 -3.44 -6.84 -18.12
CA GLY A 186 -4.21 -5.74 -18.70
C GLY A 186 -4.85 -6.12 -20.03
N ASN A 187 -4.13 -6.85 -20.88
CA ASN A 187 -4.65 -7.35 -22.15
C ASN A 187 -5.74 -8.43 -21.96
N ALA A 188 -5.51 -9.41 -21.08
CA ALA A 188 -6.44 -10.50 -20.84
C ALA A 188 -7.78 -10.04 -20.24
N LEU A 189 -7.74 -9.02 -19.38
CA LEU A 189 -8.92 -8.37 -18.80
C LEU A 189 -9.50 -7.25 -19.68
N ASN A 190 -8.90 -6.97 -20.84
CA ASN A 190 -9.28 -5.88 -21.75
C ASN A 190 -9.49 -4.54 -21.02
N ILE A 191 -8.56 -4.19 -20.13
CA ILE A 191 -8.71 -3.05 -19.21
C ILE A 191 -8.76 -1.73 -19.98
N THR A 192 -9.75 -0.90 -19.64
CA THR A 192 -9.87 0.49 -20.09
C THR A 192 -10.09 1.39 -18.89
N GLY A 193 -9.03 2.03 -18.39
CA GLY A 193 -9.03 2.81 -17.17
C GLY A 193 -7.93 2.40 -16.19
N PRO A 194 -8.07 2.73 -14.90
CA PRO A 194 -7.08 2.48 -13.88
C PRO A 194 -7.17 1.03 -13.37
N PHE A 195 -6.03 0.47 -13.01
CA PHE A 195 -5.93 -0.78 -12.29
C PHE A 195 -4.63 -0.85 -11.51
N ASN A 196 -4.58 -1.78 -10.56
CA ASN A 196 -3.46 -1.99 -9.68
C ASN A 196 -3.23 -3.49 -9.50
N ILE A 197 -1.96 -3.90 -9.45
CA ILE A 197 -1.58 -5.30 -9.26
C ILE A 197 -0.55 -5.37 -8.15
N HIS A 198 -0.74 -6.31 -7.23
CA HIS A 198 0.25 -6.61 -6.22
C HIS A 198 1.05 -7.84 -6.61
N PHE A 199 2.36 -7.76 -6.48
CA PHE A 199 3.30 -8.83 -6.76
C PHE A 199 4.13 -9.17 -5.52
N ILE A 200 4.58 -10.42 -5.48
CA ILE A 200 5.65 -10.89 -4.62
C ILE A 200 6.88 -11.08 -5.50
N ALA A 201 8.04 -10.56 -5.07
CA ALA A 201 9.31 -10.84 -5.71
C ALA A 201 10.30 -11.49 -4.74
N LYS A 202 10.94 -12.57 -5.18
CA LYS A 202 12.02 -13.25 -4.46
C LYS A 202 12.96 -13.93 -5.45
N ASN A 203 14.26 -13.75 -5.28
CA ASN A 203 15.29 -14.34 -6.16
C ASN A 203 15.04 -14.07 -7.67
N ASN A 204 14.60 -12.87 -8.02
CA ASN A 204 14.22 -12.45 -9.38
C ASN A 204 13.05 -13.19 -10.03
N ASP A 205 12.35 -14.04 -9.27
CA ASP A 205 11.05 -14.58 -9.64
C ASP A 205 9.94 -13.69 -9.08
N ILE A 206 8.85 -13.59 -9.85
CA ILE A 206 7.67 -12.81 -9.47
C ILE A 206 6.44 -13.71 -9.42
N LYS A 207 5.52 -13.39 -8.50
CA LYS A 207 4.21 -14.02 -8.43
C LYS A 207 3.14 -12.98 -8.17
N VAL A 208 2.00 -13.09 -8.83
CA VAL A 208 0.86 -12.18 -8.65
C VAL A 208 0.09 -12.58 -7.39
N ILE A 209 -0.23 -11.59 -6.56
CA ILE A 209 -1.12 -11.75 -5.39
C ILE A 209 -2.56 -11.54 -5.83
N GLU A 210 -2.85 -10.35 -6.35
CA GLU A 210 -4.19 -9.90 -6.74
C GLU A 210 -4.12 -8.79 -7.79
N CYS A 211 -5.24 -8.55 -8.47
CA CYS A 211 -5.43 -7.47 -9.43
C CYS A 211 -6.73 -6.73 -9.12
N ASN A 212 -6.60 -5.44 -8.83
CA ASN A 212 -7.67 -4.54 -8.50
C ASN A 212 -7.99 -3.65 -9.72
N VAL A 213 -9.18 -3.80 -10.31
CA VAL A 213 -9.57 -3.08 -11.54
C VAL A 213 -10.25 -1.74 -11.21
N TRP A 214 -9.57 -0.95 -10.36
CA TRP A 214 -9.94 0.41 -9.99
C TRP A 214 -8.70 1.23 -9.66
N ALA A 215 -8.87 2.53 -9.44
CA ALA A 215 -7.84 3.39 -8.87
C ALA A 215 -7.51 2.94 -7.44
N SER A 216 -6.23 2.62 -7.21
CA SER A 216 -5.73 2.28 -5.89
C SER A 216 -5.56 3.53 -5.03
N ARG A 217 -5.29 3.32 -3.74
CA ARG A 217 -5.00 4.39 -2.78
C ARG A 217 -3.65 5.08 -3.01
N SER A 218 -2.77 4.49 -3.80
CA SER A 218 -1.41 4.97 -4.10
C SER A 218 -1.38 5.87 -5.35
N PHE A 219 -2.41 5.88 -6.20
CA PHE A 219 -2.53 6.78 -7.35
C PHE A 219 -2.23 8.26 -7.03
N PRO A 220 -2.78 8.86 -5.94
CA PRO A 220 -2.45 10.24 -5.58
C PRO A 220 -0.98 10.45 -5.21
N PHE A 221 -0.36 9.47 -4.55
CA PHE A 221 1.06 9.51 -4.20
C PHE A 221 1.93 9.48 -5.46
N VAL A 222 1.68 8.50 -6.32
CA VAL A 222 2.38 8.34 -7.60
C VAL A 222 2.23 9.59 -8.46
N SER A 223 1.02 10.15 -8.55
CA SER A 223 0.77 11.36 -9.36
C SER A 223 1.55 12.57 -8.85
N LYS A 224 1.59 12.77 -7.53
CA LYS A 224 2.33 13.89 -6.92
C LYS A 224 3.85 13.74 -7.07
N VAL A 225 4.37 12.53 -6.93
CA VAL A 225 5.82 12.27 -7.06
C VAL A 225 6.30 12.44 -8.50
N THR A 226 5.48 12.00 -9.46
CA THR A 226 5.85 11.98 -10.89
C THR A 226 5.44 13.25 -11.63
N GLY A 227 4.53 14.03 -11.06
CA GLY A 227 3.90 15.18 -11.69
C GLY A 227 2.93 14.82 -12.82
N ILE A 228 2.55 13.54 -12.93
CA ILE A 228 1.62 13.05 -13.94
C ILE A 228 0.29 12.75 -13.26
N ASP A 229 -0.78 13.43 -13.68
CA ASP A 229 -2.11 13.20 -13.14
C ASP A 229 -2.70 11.88 -13.67
N ALA A 230 -2.49 10.81 -12.91
CA ALA A 230 -2.96 9.46 -13.24
C ALA A 230 -4.49 9.38 -13.31
N VAL A 231 -5.20 10.15 -12.49
CA VAL A 231 -6.67 10.13 -12.41
C VAL A 231 -7.26 10.80 -13.63
N THR A 232 -6.73 11.97 -14.02
CA THR A 232 -7.13 12.64 -15.26
C THR A 232 -6.86 11.76 -16.47
N MET A 233 -5.65 11.19 -16.59
CA MET A 233 -5.32 10.27 -17.67
C MET A 233 -6.26 9.06 -17.73
N ALA A 234 -6.54 8.44 -16.59
CA ALA A 234 -7.46 7.30 -16.50
C ALA A 234 -8.89 7.69 -16.91
N THR A 235 -9.34 8.87 -16.50
CA THR A 235 -10.66 9.41 -16.88
C THR A 235 -10.73 9.68 -18.38
N ASP A 236 -9.70 10.29 -18.96
CA ASP A 236 -9.63 10.55 -20.40
C ASP A 236 -9.70 9.24 -21.21
N VAL A 237 -8.96 8.22 -20.78
CA VAL A 237 -9.02 6.88 -21.38
C VAL A 237 -10.43 6.27 -21.28
N ILE A 238 -11.06 6.34 -20.10
CA ILE A 238 -12.42 5.85 -19.87
C ILE A 238 -13.43 6.53 -20.79
N MET A 239 -13.26 7.83 -21.02
CA MET A 239 -14.15 8.66 -21.84
C MET A 239 -13.82 8.59 -23.35
N GLY A 240 -12.71 7.95 -23.73
CA GLY A 240 -12.27 7.84 -25.13
C GLY A 240 -11.59 9.11 -25.66
N PHE A 241 -11.13 10.01 -24.78
CA PHE A 241 -10.32 11.15 -25.17
C PHE A 241 -8.89 10.70 -25.54
N PRO A 242 -8.23 11.38 -26.49
CA PRO A 242 -6.86 11.06 -26.86
C PRO A 242 -5.93 11.36 -25.68
N VAL A 243 -5.13 10.36 -25.28
CA VAL A 243 -4.09 10.51 -24.27
C VAL A 243 -2.72 10.28 -24.89
N GLN A 244 -1.71 10.99 -24.41
CA GLN A 244 -0.32 10.68 -24.72
C GLN A 244 0.15 9.55 -23.81
N PRO A 245 0.49 8.35 -24.34
CA PRO A 245 1.07 7.28 -23.54
C PRO A 245 2.44 7.69 -23.02
N TYR A 246 2.73 7.33 -21.77
CA TYR A 246 4.00 7.60 -21.09
C TYR A 246 4.45 9.07 -21.22
N PRO A 247 3.68 10.03 -20.68
CA PRO A 247 4.08 11.42 -20.67
C PRO A 247 5.38 11.60 -19.87
N THR A 248 6.11 12.66 -20.17
CA THR A 248 7.38 12.96 -19.49
C THR A 248 7.11 13.30 -18.02
N SER A 249 7.70 12.51 -17.13
CA SER A 249 7.67 12.78 -15.68
C SER A 249 8.47 14.04 -15.35
N THR A 250 7.96 14.85 -14.42
CA THR A 250 8.70 16.01 -13.87
C THR A 250 9.59 15.64 -12.69
N MET A 251 9.57 14.37 -12.29
CA MET A 251 10.41 13.85 -11.20
C MET A 251 11.90 14.00 -11.56
N PRO A 252 12.71 14.66 -10.70
CA PRO A 252 14.15 14.72 -10.90
C PRO A 252 14.79 13.33 -10.86
N LYS A 253 15.90 13.13 -11.59
CA LYS A 253 16.58 11.82 -11.68
C LYS A 253 17.08 11.29 -10.33
N ASP A 254 17.51 12.17 -9.43
CA ASP A 254 18.04 11.81 -8.10
C ASP A 254 16.99 11.92 -6.99
N TYR A 255 15.71 11.86 -7.34
CA TYR A 255 14.59 11.98 -6.42
C TYR A 255 13.93 10.62 -6.15
N VAL A 256 13.52 10.41 -4.90
CA VAL A 256 12.79 9.23 -4.46
C VAL A 256 11.61 9.70 -3.61
N GLY A 257 10.40 9.32 -4.01
CA GLY A 257 9.19 9.49 -3.23
C GLY A 257 9.04 8.36 -2.22
N ILE A 258 8.64 8.69 -0.99
CA ILE A 258 8.35 7.72 0.07
C ILE A 258 6.98 8.04 0.66
N LYS A 259 6.08 7.05 0.72
CA LYS A 259 4.82 7.12 1.48
C LYS A 259 5.00 6.31 2.76
N ALA A 260 4.66 6.90 3.90
CA ALA A 260 4.56 6.19 5.17
C ALA A 260 3.09 6.09 5.61
N PRO A 261 2.66 4.97 6.22
CA PRO A 261 1.35 4.85 6.84
C PRO A 261 1.26 5.72 8.11
N GLN A 262 0.03 6.10 8.48
CA GLN A 262 -0.26 6.71 9.77
C GLN A 262 -1.28 5.82 10.50
N PHE A 263 -1.00 5.55 11.77
CA PHE A 263 -1.83 4.67 12.61
C PHE A 263 -2.49 5.47 13.75
N SER A 264 -3.74 5.14 14.05
CA SER A 264 -4.51 5.75 15.14
C SER A 264 -4.46 4.91 16.42
N PHE A 265 -3.27 4.41 16.80
CA PHE A 265 -3.11 3.56 17.99
C PHE A 265 -3.54 4.26 19.28
N SER A 266 -3.42 5.59 19.35
CA SER A 266 -3.88 6.39 20.51
C SER A 266 -5.39 6.36 20.73
N CYS A 267 -6.17 5.96 19.72
CA CYS A 267 -7.62 5.78 19.83
C CYS A 267 -8.02 4.35 20.22
N LEU A 268 -7.08 3.41 20.31
CA LEU A 268 -7.30 2.01 20.67
C LEU A 268 -6.80 1.77 22.10
N ALA A 269 -7.70 1.39 23.01
CA ALA A 269 -7.32 1.07 24.38
C ALA A 269 -6.66 -0.32 24.44
N GLY A 270 -5.38 -0.37 24.84
CA GLY A 270 -4.63 -1.62 25.10
C GLY A 270 -3.18 -1.56 24.61
N PRO A 271 -2.25 -2.35 25.19
CA PRO A 271 -0.87 -2.42 24.71
C PRO A 271 -0.82 -3.18 23.38
N ILE A 272 -0.45 -2.49 22.30
CA ILE A 272 -0.20 -3.10 20.98
C ILE A 272 1.25 -2.78 20.62
N TRP A 273 2.11 -3.81 20.59
CA TRP A 273 3.53 -3.70 20.25
C TRP A 273 3.76 -4.13 18.80
N TYR A 274 4.17 -3.23 17.89
CA TYR A 274 4.78 -3.62 16.61
C TYR A 274 5.82 -2.61 16.11
N TRP A 275 6.73 -3.13 15.27
CA TRP A 275 8.03 -2.61 14.87
C TRP A 275 7.97 -1.32 14.02
N VAL A 276 8.81 -0.34 14.35
CA VAL A 276 9.08 0.86 13.53
C VAL A 276 10.46 0.70 12.89
N LEU A 277 10.52 0.55 11.55
CA LEU A 277 11.80 0.50 10.82
C LEU A 277 12.21 1.87 10.27
N ARG A 278 13.52 2.08 10.25
CA ARG A 278 14.26 3.33 10.08
C ARG A 278 14.83 3.43 8.66
N CYS A 279 14.68 4.56 7.98
CA CYS A 279 15.41 4.85 6.73
C CYS A 279 16.71 5.65 6.99
N LEU A 280 17.81 5.22 6.37
CA LEU A 280 19.12 5.91 6.33
C LEU A 280 19.36 6.48 4.91
N ARG A 281 19.97 7.67 4.80
CA ARG A 281 20.73 8.09 3.61
C ARG A 281 22.11 8.61 4.04
N ARG A 282 23.15 8.23 3.29
CA ARG A 282 24.55 8.65 3.42
C ARG A 282 24.73 10.07 2.81
N GLU A 283 25.23 11.01 3.63
CA GLU A 283 25.85 12.33 3.34
C GLU A 283 25.03 13.39 2.54
N LYS A 284 24.95 14.69 2.87
CA LYS A 284 25.67 15.59 3.78
C LYS A 284 24.70 16.43 4.62
N SER A 285 25.15 16.67 5.84
CA SER A 285 24.58 17.43 6.96
C SER A 285 24.19 18.87 6.63
N HIS A 286 23.14 19.41 7.29
CA HIS A 286 23.02 20.80 7.81
C HIS A 286 21.57 21.30 8.07
N ALA A 287 20.54 20.45 8.04
CA ALA A 287 19.17 20.92 8.32
C ALA A 287 18.81 20.98 9.82
N LEU A 288 19.09 19.93 10.62
CA LEU A 288 18.62 19.89 12.02
C LEU A 288 19.40 20.77 13.01
N ALA A 289 20.66 21.11 12.71
CA ALA A 289 21.43 22.01 13.57
C ALA A 289 20.78 23.40 13.68
N LYS A 290 19.95 23.80 12.72
CA LYS A 290 19.18 25.05 12.80
C LYS A 290 17.93 24.92 13.66
N ILE A 291 17.26 23.77 13.69
CA ILE A 291 16.01 23.56 14.45
C ILE A 291 16.28 23.54 15.97
N ILE A 292 17.43 23.01 16.40
CA ILE A 292 17.82 22.92 17.82
C ILE A 292 18.37 24.25 18.37
N ALA A 293 18.74 25.19 17.50
CA ALA A 293 19.06 26.54 17.94
C ALA A 293 17.78 27.25 18.37
N SER A 294 17.67 27.55 19.67
CA SER A 294 16.62 28.40 20.25
C SER A 294 16.47 29.67 19.40
N ASN A 295 15.32 29.84 18.73
CA ASN A 295 14.93 30.91 17.78
C ASN A 295 15.07 30.66 16.28
N SER A 296 14.95 29.42 15.75
CA SER A 296 14.82 29.27 14.30
C SER A 296 13.35 29.31 13.82
N ASP A 297 13.01 30.30 12.99
CA ASP A 297 11.73 30.38 12.24
C ASP A 297 11.62 29.29 11.14
N SER A 298 12.56 28.34 11.11
CA SER A 298 12.72 27.37 10.04
C SER A 298 11.58 26.35 9.99
N LEU A 299 11.09 25.88 11.14
CA LEU A 299 10.03 24.88 11.19
C LEU A 299 8.64 25.48 10.90
N GLU A 300 8.38 26.72 11.36
CA GLU A 300 7.16 27.46 11.03
C GLU A 300 7.03 27.63 9.51
N GLN A 301 8.09 28.08 8.85
CA GLN A 301 8.14 28.18 7.38
C GLN A 301 7.97 26.82 6.70
N MET A 302 8.55 25.74 7.24
CA MET A 302 8.38 24.39 6.72
C MET A 302 6.94 23.91 6.83
N THR A 303 6.28 24.11 7.98
CA THR A 303 4.86 23.74 8.16
C THR A 303 3.93 24.59 7.29
N ALA A 304 4.19 25.89 7.14
CA ALA A 304 3.43 26.76 6.23
C ALA A 304 3.59 26.33 4.76
N THR A 305 4.81 25.94 4.36
CA THR A 305 5.09 25.45 3.01
C THR A 305 4.45 24.08 2.77
N ALA A 306 4.44 23.20 3.76
CA ALA A 306 3.76 21.92 3.70
C ALA A 306 2.25 22.08 3.47
N VAL A 307 1.60 23.03 4.17
CA VAL A 307 0.18 23.36 3.93
C VAL A 307 -0.04 23.89 2.52
N LYS A 308 0.81 24.82 2.04
CA LYS A 308 0.72 25.34 0.67
C LYS A 308 0.90 24.25 -0.40
N ALA A 309 1.66 23.21 -0.09
CA ALA A 309 1.85 22.03 -0.94
C ALA A 309 0.76 20.95 -0.73
N GLY A 310 -0.27 21.24 0.06
CA GLY A 310 -1.43 20.36 0.26
C GLY A 310 -1.18 19.20 1.23
N PHE A 311 -0.19 19.31 2.12
CA PHE A 311 0.10 18.33 3.16
C PHE A 311 -0.46 18.77 4.50
N LEU A 312 -1.15 17.83 5.17
CA LEU A 312 -1.72 18.03 6.51
C LEU A 312 -0.74 17.70 7.63
N THR A 313 0.33 16.96 7.33
CA THR A 313 1.30 16.49 8.32
C THR A 313 2.72 16.52 7.76
N LEU A 314 3.66 17.06 8.53
CA LEU A 314 5.08 17.17 8.21
C LEU A 314 5.90 16.20 9.07
N VAL A 315 6.65 15.30 8.45
CA VAL A 315 7.57 14.41 9.18
C VAL A 315 8.98 15.03 9.18
N VAL A 316 9.54 15.27 10.37
CA VAL A 316 10.86 15.87 10.56
C VAL A 316 11.82 14.82 11.11
N SER A 317 12.88 14.52 10.36
CA SER A 317 13.87 13.50 10.72
C SER A 317 15.28 14.08 10.87
N GLY A 318 15.94 13.73 11.98
CA GLY A 318 17.29 14.14 12.33
C GLY A 318 18.40 13.33 11.66
N ASN A 319 19.04 13.88 10.63
CA ASN A 319 20.26 13.29 10.05
C ASN A 319 21.53 14.00 10.54
N GLY A 320 22.43 13.25 11.20
CA GLY A 320 23.77 13.69 11.62
C GLY A 320 24.03 13.56 13.14
N THR A 321 25.30 13.59 13.55
CA THR A 321 25.72 13.44 14.97
C THR A 321 25.50 14.69 15.84
N GLY A 322 25.36 15.88 15.24
CA GLY A 322 25.21 17.15 15.96
C GLY A 322 23.81 17.77 15.94
N GLY A 323 22.79 16.99 15.58
CA GLY A 323 21.41 17.48 15.41
C GLY A 323 20.37 16.40 15.67
N ARG A 324 20.61 15.52 16.66
CA ARG A 324 19.71 14.41 17.00
C ARG A 324 18.85 14.78 18.19
N ILE A 325 17.62 14.29 18.17
CA ILE A 325 16.82 14.17 19.38
C ILE A 325 17.19 12.80 19.97
N ASP A 326 18.05 12.79 20.98
CA ASP A 326 18.60 11.58 21.59
C ASP A 326 18.38 11.51 23.11
N ASP A 327 17.90 12.59 23.72
CA ASP A 327 17.49 12.62 25.13
C ASP A 327 16.18 13.39 25.34
N SER A 328 15.53 13.15 26.48
CA SER A 328 14.28 13.82 26.87
C SER A 328 14.43 15.34 26.96
N LYS A 329 15.63 15.87 27.25
CA LYS A 329 15.87 17.31 27.33
C LYS A 329 15.79 17.97 25.97
N THR A 330 16.42 17.37 24.97
CA THR A 330 16.40 17.82 23.58
C THR A 330 15.02 17.67 22.98
N LEU A 331 14.31 16.57 23.30
CA LEU A 331 12.91 16.40 22.92
C LEU A 331 12.00 17.45 23.57
N ALA A 332 12.20 17.77 24.84
CA ALA A 332 11.44 18.81 25.54
C ALA A 332 11.71 20.21 24.97
N LEU A 333 12.96 20.53 24.62
CA LEU A 333 13.35 21.79 23.98
C LEU A 333 12.71 21.96 22.60
N VAL A 334 12.64 20.88 21.82
CA VAL A 334 11.93 20.83 20.54
C VAL A 334 10.43 21.04 20.79
N LYS A 335 9.80 20.29 21.69
CA LYS A 335 8.38 20.43 22.06
C LYS A 335 8.03 21.86 22.51
N SER A 336 8.86 22.49 23.36
CA SER A 336 8.60 23.83 23.89
C SER A 336 8.76 24.94 22.86
N SER A 337 9.61 24.74 21.85
CA SER A 337 9.84 25.72 20.79
C SER A 337 8.73 25.74 19.74
N ILE A 338 7.91 24.68 19.66
CA ILE A 338 7.01 24.43 18.52
C ILE A 338 5.53 24.58 18.87
N SER A 339 5.15 24.39 20.13
CA SER A 339 3.76 24.37 20.59
C SER A 339 2.95 25.64 20.27
N THR A 340 3.59 26.72 19.82
CA THR A 340 2.95 28.01 19.54
C THR A 340 3.01 28.48 18.09
N ARG A 341 3.67 27.76 17.15
CA ARG A 341 4.00 28.31 15.81
C ARG A 341 3.87 27.35 14.61
N ALA A 342 3.23 26.19 14.76
CA ALA A 342 3.07 25.24 13.65
C ALA A 342 1.76 25.49 12.85
N HIS A 343 1.83 25.42 11.51
CA HIS A 343 0.67 25.58 10.62
C HIS A 343 0.00 24.25 10.21
N CYS A 344 0.67 23.10 10.44
CA CYS A 344 0.13 21.77 10.20
C CYS A 344 0.60 20.79 11.29
N ASN A 345 0.04 19.58 11.30
CA ASN A 345 0.53 18.52 12.18
C ASN A 345 2.00 18.22 11.85
N TYR A 346 2.75 17.74 12.84
CA TYR A 346 4.13 17.35 12.64
C TYR A 346 4.49 16.12 13.47
N VAL A 347 5.42 15.32 12.96
CA VAL A 347 5.96 14.12 13.62
C VAL A 347 7.47 14.23 13.65
N PHE A 348 8.08 14.04 14.82
CA PHE A 348 9.52 13.93 14.95
C PHE A 348 9.95 12.48 14.92
N VAL A 349 10.87 12.15 14.02
CA VAL A 349 11.50 10.82 14.00
C VAL A 349 12.69 10.84 14.95
N VAL A 350 12.55 10.12 16.06
CA VAL A 350 13.64 9.87 17.00
C VAL A 350 14.33 8.58 16.62
N ALA A 351 15.65 8.66 16.41
CA ALA A 351 16.46 7.50 16.07
C ALA A 351 16.80 6.71 17.35
N ALA A 352 16.34 5.46 17.46
CA ALA A 352 16.80 4.57 18.53
C ALA A 352 18.32 4.29 18.38
N THR A 353 19.07 4.45 19.48
CA THR A 353 20.49 4.17 19.61
C THR A 353 20.73 3.42 20.93
N PRO A 354 21.84 2.69 21.08
CA PRO A 354 22.17 2.03 22.35
C PRO A 354 22.21 2.99 23.56
N TYR A 355 22.36 4.29 23.31
CA TYR A 355 22.47 5.33 24.34
C TYR A 355 21.14 5.93 24.77
N ASN A 356 20.07 5.81 23.96
CA ASN A 356 18.77 6.45 24.25
C ASN A 356 17.63 5.49 24.55
N ILE A 357 17.89 4.18 24.53
CA ILE A 357 16.91 3.14 24.77
C ILE A 357 16.36 3.14 26.21
N ASN A 358 17.12 3.73 27.15
CA ASN A 358 16.78 3.83 28.58
C ASN A 358 16.53 5.27 29.05
N SER A 359 16.68 6.28 28.17
CA SER A 359 16.59 7.70 28.55
C SER A 359 15.29 8.37 28.11
N LEU A 360 14.55 7.76 27.17
CA LEU A 360 13.26 8.23 26.68
C LEU A 360 12.18 7.29 27.21
N ASP A 361 11.35 7.76 28.14
CA ASP A 361 10.25 6.95 28.69
C ASP A 361 9.26 6.54 27.60
N GLY A 362 8.68 5.35 27.71
CA GLY A 362 7.78 4.77 26.69
C GLY A 362 6.54 5.62 26.36
N GLN A 363 6.14 6.56 27.24
CA GLN A 363 5.11 7.55 26.94
C GLN A 363 5.59 8.67 25.98
N GLU A 364 6.87 9.02 25.98
CA GLU A 364 7.41 10.07 25.10
C GLU A 364 7.58 9.61 23.64
N ILE A 365 7.72 8.32 23.41
CA ILE A 365 7.74 7.68 22.09
C ILE A 365 6.30 7.57 21.51
N GLY A 366 5.28 7.72 22.35
CA GLY A 366 3.85 7.63 22.00
C GLY A 366 3.08 8.95 21.99
N LEU A 367 3.73 10.12 22.14
CA LEU A 367 3.03 11.40 22.30
C LEU A 367 3.40 12.43 21.23
N THR A 368 2.62 12.47 20.15
CA THR A 368 2.06 13.74 19.62
C THR A 368 0.84 13.44 18.72
N SER A 369 -0.33 13.33 19.35
CA SER A 369 -1.61 13.43 18.65
C SER A 369 -2.61 14.22 19.50
N ALA A 370 -3.42 15.04 18.81
CA ALA A 370 -4.47 15.98 19.28
C ALA A 370 -3.96 17.42 19.54
N LEU A 371 -4.65 18.50 19.15
CA LEU A 371 -6.07 18.72 18.92
C LEU A 371 -6.35 19.58 17.67
N MET A 372 -7.48 19.26 17.03
CA MET A 372 -8.14 20.02 15.98
C MET A 372 -8.60 21.39 16.50
N THR A 373 -8.30 22.47 15.80
CA THR A 373 -9.16 23.67 15.80
C THR A 373 -9.16 24.24 14.39
N ILE A 374 -10.32 24.12 13.74
CA ILE A 374 -10.60 24.78 12.47
C ILE A 374 -10.70 26.29 12.76
N ARG A 375 -9.91 27.10 12.05
CA ARG A 375 -10.31 28.48 11.74
C ARG A 375 -10.20 28.68 10.24
N ALA A 376 -11.27 29.25 9.70
CA ALA A 376 -11.54 29.49 8.29
C ALA A 376 -10.45 30.31 7.59
#